data_AF-A0A7C6D1J6-F1
#
_entry.id   AF-A0A7C6D1J6-F1
#
_cell.length_a   1.000
_cell.length_b   1.000
_cell.length_c   1.000
_cell.angle_alpha   90.00
_cell.angle_beta   90.00
_cell.angle_gamma   90.00
#
_symmetry.space_group_name_H-M   'P 1'
#
loop_
_entity.id
_entity.type
_entity.pdbx_description
1 polymer ?
#
loop_
_entity_poly.entity_id
_entity_poly.type
_entity_poly.pdbx_seq_one_letter_code
_entity_poly.pdbx_strand_id
1 'polypeptide(L)'
;MSTVSLVIFEGGTISGQLEEDMRLARQGIVLDQIVKAHGAGFERIILCTPYQSLAGAASNLNCPVEVINPAHEPFHFGRLLFEVVRTKQLESVLYMGGAAAPLLSSQELGYLKEILAQNDGVVVANNYYSADVVGFSPGSALGEISLPEIDNVLALALVHEGGLRHVPLQRSLGLSFDVDTPSDVLILAVHPDVGPFTKAALEKLKLDYTRYDAIKALINNPHGELVLFGRIGAQLFEYLDAQTRCRIRLFSEERGMKALGRDRRGEVVSLVGRLVETLGFSGFFHFLSEICGGAVLDTRVFFEHFHWELTQADRFASDVGALELITHPGLQEFTRAAFSAKIPVLLGGHSLVSGGMWALIDASSREQTPRA
;
A
#
# COMPACT_ATOMS: atom_id res chain seq x y z
N MET A 1 -17.81 -22.21 -17.52
CA MET A 1 -17.16 -21.30 -16.57
C MET A 1 -16.87 -20.03 -17.34
N SER A 2 -17.19 -18.86 -16.79
CA SER A 2 -16.88 -17.59 -17.46
C SER A 2 -15.37 -17.37 -17.46
N THR A 3 -14.86 -16.76 -18.53
CA THR A 3 -13.44 -16.41 -18.62
C THR A 3 -13.20 -15.14 -17.80
N VAL A 4 -12.34 -15.22 -16.79
CA VAL A 4 -11.95 -14.06 -15.98
C VAL A 4 -10.72 -13.39 -16.59
N SER A 5 -10.83 -12.10 -16.87
CA SER A 5 -9.75 -11.27 -17.39
C SER A 5 -9.15 -10.41 -16.28
N LEU A 6 -7.83 -10.26 -16.27
CA LEU A 6 -7.13 -9.35 -15.36
C LEU A 6 -6.87 -8.02 -16.08
N VAL A 7 -7.17 -6.91 -15.40
CA VAL A 7 -6.89 -5.54 -15.86
C VAL A 7 -6.04 -4.84 -14.80
N ILE A 8 -4.83 -4.44 -15.16
CA ILE A 8 -3.90 -3.73 -14.26
C ILE A 8 -3.73 -2.29 -14.74
N PHE A 9 -3.92 -1.31 -13.86
CA PHE A 9 -3.66 0.10 -14.18
C PHE A 9 -2.42 0.58 -13.42
N GLU A 10 -1.44 1.11 -14.14
CA GLU A 10 -0.27 1.74 -13.53
C GLU A 10 0.06 3.04 -14.26
N GLY A 11 0.13 4.13 -13.51
CA GLY A 11 0.35 5.47 -14.03
C GLY A 11 0.44 6.49 -12.90
N GLY A 12 0.59 7.75 -13.28
CA GLY A 12 0.72 8.85 -12.33
C GLY A 12 1.77 9.87 -12.74
N THR A 13 1.69 11.03 -12.11
CA THR A 13 2.67 12.10 -12.29
C THR A 13 3.91 11.83 -11.45
N ILE A 14 5.09 12.11 -12.01
CA ILE A 14 6.38 11.96 -11.33
C ILE A 14 6.89 13.37 -11.04
N SER A 15 7.12 13.69 -9.78
CA SER A 15 7.48 15.06 -9.33
C SER A 15 8.73 15.11 -8.45
N GLY A 16 9.70 14.22 -8.66
CA GLY A 16 10.92 14.21 -7.86
C GLY A 16 11.65 12.87 -7.92
N GLN A 17 12.78 12.81 -7.21
CA GLN A 17 13.59 11.59 -7.14
C GLN A 17 12.86 10.45 -6.43
N LEU A 18 12.14 10.73 -5.33
CA LEU A 18 11.45 9.69 -4.56
C LEU A 18 10.24 9.14 -5.31
N GLU A 19 9.52 9.98 -6.05
CA GLU A 19 8.44 9.55 -6.94
C GLU A 19 8.98 8.70 -8.10
N GLU A 20 10.17 9.01 -8.60
CA GLU A 20 10.87 8.21 -9.60
C GLU A 20 11.28 6.84 -9.04
N ASP A 21 11.81 6.80 -7.81
CA ASP A 21 12.15 5.56 -7.11
C ASP A 21 10.90 4.69 -6.87
N MET A 22 9.79 5.33 -6.44
CA MET A 22 8.49 4.68 -6.30
C MET A 22 8.00 4.11 -7.63
N ARG A 23 8.11 4.87 -8.73
CA ARG A 23 7.76 4.40 -10.06
C ARG A 23 8.56 3.16 -10.44
N LEU A 24 9.87 3.15 -10.21
CA LEU A 24 10.72 1.99 -10.51
C LEU A 24 10.26 0.75 -9.73
N ALA A 25 9.99 0.89 -8.43
CA ALA A 25 9.48 -0.20 -7.60
C ALA A 25 8.12 -0.71 -8.11
N ARG A 26 7.15 0.19 -8.38
CA ARG A 26 5.81 -0.15 -8.88
C ARG A 26 5.84 -0.84 -10.24
N GLN A 27 6.72 -0.41 -11.14
CA GLN A 27 6.90 -1.11 -12.42
C GLN A 27 7.36 -2.55 -12.22
N GLY A 28 8.29 -2.80 -11.28
CA GLY A 28 8.67 -4.15 -10.89
C GLY A 28 7.49 -4.96 -10.34
N ILE A 29 6.68 -4.35 -9.47
CA ILE A 29 5.49 -4.99 -8.88
C ILE A 29 4.51 -5.42 -9.96
N VAL A 30 4.19 -4.53 -10.90
CA VAL A 30 3.27 -4.85 -12.02
C VAL A 30 3.78 -6.03 -12.84
N LEU A 31 5.07 -6.08 -13.18
CA LEU A 31 5.65 -7.18 -13.94
C LEU A 31 5.55 -8.51 -13.17
N ASP A 32 5.82 -8.49 -11.86
CA ASP A 32 5.64 -9.66 -11.02
C ASP A 32 4.17 -10.11 -10.96
N GLN A 33 3.21 -9.17 -10.86
CA GLN A 33 1.78 -9.49 -10.87
C GLN A 33 1.33 -10.12 -12.18
N ILE A 34 1.82 -9.63 -13.32
CA ILE A 34 1.51 -10.22 -14.64
C ILE A 34 1.99 -11.69 -14.68
N VAL A 35 3.22 -11.95 -14.23
CA VAL A 35 3.76 -13.33 -14.20
C VAL A 35 2.97 -14.21 -13.23
N LYS A 36 2.65 -13.71 -12.03
CA LYS A 36 1.87 -14.46 -11.04
C LYS A 36 0.46 -14.76 -11.54
N ALA A 37 -0.19 -13.82 -12.22
CA ALA A 37 -1.52 -13.99 -12.81
C ALA A 37 -1.50 -15.00 -13.97
N HIS A 38 -0.48 -14.95 -14.81
CA HIS A 38 -0.30 -15.97 -15.85
C HIS A 38 -0.15 -17.37 -15.23
N GLY A 39 0.65 -17.49 -14.16
CA GLY A 39 0.79 -18.73 -13.38
C GLY A 39 -0.51 -19.20 -12.70
N ALA A 40 -1.40 -18.26 -12.35
CA ALA A 40 -2.75 -18.56 -11.84
C ALA A 40 -3.76 -18.94 -12.95
N GLY A 41 -3.30 -19.00 -14.20
CA GLY A 41 -4.09 -19.40 -15.36
C GLY A 41 -5.02 -18.30 -15.88
N PHE A 42 -4.71 -17.02 -15.66
CA PHE A 42 -5.39 -15.95 -16.40
C PHE A 42 -4.95 -16.01 -17.87
N GLU A 43 -5.91 -16.24 -18.75
CA GLU A 43 -5.66 -16.33 -20.20
C GLU A 43 -5.57 -14.93 -20.84
N ARG A 44 -6.23 -13.95 -20.23
CA ARG A 44 -6.27 -12.57 -20.72
C ARG A 44 -5.85 -11.59 -19.64
N ILE A 45 -4.68 -10.99 -19.84
CA ILE A 45 -4.10 -9.97 -18.96
C ILE A 45 -3.95 -8.69 -19.78
N ILE A 46 -4.52 -7.60 -19.28
CA ILE A 46 -4.51 -6.29 -19.92
C ILE A 46 -3.79 -5.33 -18.99
N LEU A 47 -2.77 -4.65 -19.51
CA LEU A 47 -2.03 -3.62 -18.80
C LEU A 47 -2.37 -2.25 -19.40
N CYS A 48 -2.93 -1.35 -18.60
CA CYS A 48 -3.14 0.03 -18.99
C CYS A 48 -2.08 0.92 -18.34
N THR A 49 -1.19 1.49 -19.15
CA THR A 49 -0.12 2.35 -18.65
C THR A 49 0.34 3.38 -19.66
N PRO A 50 0.59 4.65 -19.25
CA PRO A 50 1.25 5.63 -20.10
C PRO A 50 2.77 5.45 -20.12
N TYR A 51 3.34 4.62 -19.24
CA TYR A 51 4.77 4.44 -19.11
C TYR A 51 5.31 3.53 -20.20
N GLN A 52 6.03 4.11 -21.18
CA GLN A 52 6.68 3.37 -22.25
C GLN A 52 7.71 2.34 -21.74
N SER A 53 8.39 2.65 -20.63
CA SER A 53 9.31 1.71 -19.97
C SER A 53 8.60 0.45 -19.46
N LEU A 54 7.43 0.61 -18.84
CA LEU A 54 6.63 -0.51 -18.35
C LEU A 54 5.99 -1.29 -19.50
N ALA A 55 5.42 -0.58 -20.47
CA ALA A 55 4.84 -1.18 -21.68
C ALA A 55 5.84 -2.07 -22.44
N GLY A 56 7.06 -1.54 -22.66
CA GLY A 56 8.14 -2.29 -23.30
C GLY A 56 8.59 -3.49 -22.47
N ALA A 57 8.74 -3.34 -21.15
CA ALA A 57 9.13 -4.44 -20.27
C ALA A 57 8.06 -5.55 -20.24
N ALA A 58 6.77 -5.20 -20.14
CA ALA A 58 5.67 -6.14 -20.15
C ALA A 58 5.59 -6.92 -21.47
N SER A 59 5.81 -6.26 -22.61
CA SER A 59 5.80 -6.89 -23.94
C SER A 59 6.93 -7.91 -24.13
N ASN A 60 8.02 -7.80 -23.35
CA ASN A 60 9.16 -8.71 -23.40
C ASN A 60 9.03 -9.89 -22.42
N LEU A 61 7.95 -9.94 -21.62
CA LEU A 61 7.70 -11.09 -20.76
C LEU A 61 7.31 -12.32 -21.60
N ASN A 62 7.64 -13.51 -21.12
CA ASN A 62 7.21 -14.77 -21.72
C ASN A 62 5.74 -15.11 -21.39
N CYS A 63 4.87 -14.10 -21.28
CA CYS A 63 3.45 -14.26 -21.00
C CYS A 63 2.64 -13.30 -21.89
N PRO A 64 1.47 -13.73 -22.40
CA PRO A 64 0.63 -12.87 -23.23
C PRO A 64 0.04 -11.73 -22.39
N VAL A 65 0.42 -10.49 -22.71
CA VAL A 65 -0.13 -9.27 -22.11
C VAL A 65 -0.52 -8.29 -23.21
N GLU A 66 -1.75 -7.77 -23.11
CA GLU A 66 -2.25 -6.73 -24.02
C GLU A 66 -2.03 -5.36 -23.38
N VAL A 67 -1.15 -4.55 -23.97
CA VAL A 67 -0.83 -3.23 -23.43
C VAL A 67 -1.68 -2.15 -24.09
N ILE A 68 -2.32 -1.31 -23.28
CA ILE A 68 -3.14 -0.19 -23.70
C ILE A 68 -2.51 1.09 -23.15
N ASN A 69 -2.21 2.03 -24.04
CA ASN A 69 -1.84 3.39 -23.63
C ASN A 69 -3.13 4.19 -23.38
N PRO A 70 -3.39 4.69 -22.15
CA PRO A 70 -4.58 5.47 -21.87
C PRO A 70 -4.64 6.73 -22.73
N ALA A 71 -5.80 6.99 -23.37
CA ALA A 71 -5.98 8.14 -24.26
C ALA A 71 -6.67 9.36 -23.57
N HIS A 72 -7.18 9.20 -22.35
CA HIS A 72 -8.01 10.23 -21.70
C HIS A 72 -7.18 11.22 -20.90
N GLU A 73 -7.35 12.50 -21.22
CA GLU A 73 -6.90 13.66 -20.43
C GLU A 73 -8.11 14.60 -20.18
N PRO A 74 -8.47 14.91 -18.92
CA PRO A 74 -7.89 14.40 -17.69
C PRO A 74 -8.21 12.90 -17.46
N PHE A 75 -7.31 12.20 -16.76
CA PHE A 75 -7.51 10.79 -16.39
C PHE A 75 -8.79 10.60 -15.56
N HIS A 76 -9.57 9.58 -15.91
CA HIS A 76 -10.74 9.16 -15.14
C HIS A 76 -10.81 7.63 -15.12
N PHE A 77 -10.59 7.04 -13.95
CA PHE A 77 -10.45 5.59 -13.75
C PHE A 77 -11.64 4.81 -14.33
N GLY A 78 -12.86 5.10 -13.87
CA GLY A 78 -14.05 4.33 -14.23
C GLY A 78 -14.38 4.37 -15.72
N ARG A 79 -14.15 5.52 -16.40
CA ARG A 79 -14.35 5.66 -17.85
C ARG A 79 -13.37 4.79 -18.63
N LEU A 80 -12.09 4.80 -18.24
CA LEU A 80 -11.08 3.97 -18.88
C LEU A 80 -11.36 2.49 -18.65
N LEU A 81 -11.70 2.09 -17.42
CA LEU A 81 -12.04 0.69 -17.13
C LEU A 81 -13.28 0.24 -17.93
N PHE A 82 -14.33 1.06 -17.98
CA PHE A 82 -15.52 0.79 -18.78
C PHE A 82 -15.20 0.64 -20.27
N GLU A 83 -14.37 1.52 -20.82
CA GLU A 83 -13.94 1.43 -22.22
C GLU A 83 -13.18 0.14 -22.50
N VAL A 84 -12.24 -0.24 -21.64
CA VAL A 84 -11.48 -1.50 -21.75
C VAL A 84 -12.43 -2.68 -21.70
N VAL A 85 -13.30 -2.75 -20.69
CA VAL A 85 -14.27 -3.84 -20.52
C VAL A 85 -15.19 -3.97 -21.74
N ARG A 86 -15.73 -2.86 -22.23
CA ARG A 86 -16.63 -2.86 -23.39
C ARG A 86 -15.92 -3.22 -24.70
N THR A 87 -14.78 -2.60 -24.96
CA THR A 87 -14.05 -2.78 -26.24
C THR A 87 -13.41 -4.16 -26.35
N LYS A 88 -12.97 -4.69 -25.22
CA LYS A 88 -12.38 -6.04 -25.14
C LYS A 88 -13.43 -7.12 -24.86
N GLN A 89 -14.69 -6.75 -24.61
CA GLN A 89 -15.81 -7.66 -24.31
C GLN A 89 -15.49 -8.58 -23.11
N LEU A 90 -15.09 -7.98 -21.99
CA LEU A 90 -14.72 -8.72 -20.79
C LEU A 90 -15.98 -9.12 -20.00
N GLU A 91 -16.19 -10.42 -19.82
CA GLU A 91 -17.36 -10.97 -19.11
C GLU A 91 -17.21 -10.94 -17.59
N SER A 92 -16.07 -11.42 -17.07
CA SER A 92 -15.72 -11.32 -15.65
C SER A 92 -14.36 -10.65 -15.54
N VAL A 93 -14.23 -9.69 -14.62
CA VAL A 93 -13.08 -8.79 -14.55
C VAL A 93 -12.49 -8.84 -13.16
N LEU A 94 -11.17 -9.00 -13.07
CA LEU A 94 -10.39 -8.66 -11.89
C LEU A 94 -9.58 -7.40 -12.22
N TYR A 95 -9.82 -6.32 -11.51
CA TYR A 95 -9.05 -5.08 -11.59
C TYR A 95 -8.01 -5.03 -10.46
N MET A 96 -6.81 -4.52 -10.77
CA MET A 96 -5.77 -4.19 -9.79
C MET A 96 -5.09 -2.86 -10.11
N GLY A 97 -4.86 -2.03 -9.08
CA GLY A 97 -3.90 -0.94 -9.14
C GLY A 97 -2.46 -1.47 -9.20
N GLY A 98 -1.56 -0.80 -9.91
CA GLY A 98 -0.20 -1.29 -10.15
C GLY A 98 0.71 -1.30 -8.92
N ALA A 99 0.38 -0.52 -7.90
CA ALA A 99 1.04 -0.53 -6.60
C ALA A 99 0.38 -1.47 -5.56
N ALA A 100 -0.75 -2.07 -5.92
CA ALA A 100 -1.56 -2.85 -5.00
C ALA A 100 -0.98 -4.25 -4.79
N ALA A 101 -1.13 -4.75 -3.56
CA ALA A 101 -1.00 -6.17 -3.24
C ALA A 101 0.31 -6.84 -3.72
N PRO A 102 1.52 -6.24 -3.63
CA PRO A 102 2.76 -6.80 -4.19
C PRO A 102 3.11 -8.21 -3.70
N LEU A 103 2.62 -8.57 -2.51
CA LEU A 103 2.83 -9.88 -1.89
C LEU A 103 1.74 -10.90 -2.23
N LEU A 104 0.74 -10.53 -3.03
CA LEU A 104 -0.27 -11.45 -3.52
C LEU A 104 0.39 -12.61 -4.27
N SER A 105 0.00 -13.83 -3.94
CA SER A 105 0.51 -15.05 -4.55
C SER A 105 -0.32 -15.48 -5.77
N SER A 106 0.25 -16.34 -6.62
CA SER A 106 -0.51 -16.99 -7.69
C SER A 106 -1.69 -17.81 -7.18
N GLN A 107 -1.59 -18.39 -5.97
CA GLN A 107 -2.68 -19.14 -5.36
C GLN A 107 -3.84 -18.22 -4.98
N GLU A 108 -3.55 -17.06 -4.38
CA GLU A 108 -4.58 -16.07 -4.04
C GLU A 108 -5.23 -15.49 -5.30
N LEU A 109 -4.46 -15.20 -6.35
CA LEU A 109 -5.01 -14.81 -7.66
C LEU A 109 -5.91 -15.90 -8.24
N GLY A 110 -5.51 -17.16 -8.14
CA GLY A 110 -6.32 -18.31 -8.54
C GLY A 110 -7.64 -18.39 -7.76
N TYR A 111 -7.60 -18.17 -6.45
CA TYR A 111 -8.79 -18.11 -5.60
C TYR A 111 -9.76 -16.99 -6.01
N LEU A 112 -9.26 -15.78 -6.27
CA LEU A 112 -10.10 -14.67 -6.77
C LEU A 112 -10.74 -15.01 -8.12
N LYS A 113 -9.95 -15.57 -9.04
CA LYS A 113 -10.43 -16.05 -10.33
C LYS A 113 -11.51 -17.10 -10.18
N GLU A 114 -11.33 -18.08 -9.30
CA GLU A 114 -12.32 -19.15 -9.07
C GLU A 114 -13.64 -18.60 -8.55
N ILE A 115 -13.62 -17.65 -7.61
CA ILE A 115 -14.85 -17.00 -7.13
C ILE A 115 -15.60 -16.36 -8.30
N LEU A 116 -14.90 -15.58 -9.13
CA LEU A 116 -15.52 -14.86 -10.25
C LEU A 116 -15.98 -15.79 -11.38
N ALA A 117 -15.28 -16.90 -11.62
CA ALA A 117 -15.62 -17.85 -12.68
C ALA A 117 -16.83 -18.75 -12.32
N GLN A 118 -17.10 -18.93 -11.02
CA GLN A 118 -18.15 -19.80 -10.50
C GLN A 118 -19.41 -19.04 -10.06
N ASN A 119 -19.35 -17.72 -9.96
CA ASN A 119 -20.46 -16.89 -9.49
C ASN A 119 -20.77 -15.78 -10.50
N ASP A 120 -22.04 -15.48 -10.66
CA ASP A 120 -22.51 -14.32 -11.43
C ASP A 120 -23.25 -13.33 -10.53
N GLY A 121 -23.31 -12.06 -10.93
CA GLY A 121 -23.88 -10.97 -10.13
C GLY A 121 -23.13 -10.75 -8.81
N VAL A 122 -21.79 -10.89 -8.82
CA VAL A 122 -20.95 -10.76 -7.62
C VAL A 122 -19.86 -9.71 -7.77
N VAL A 123 -19.44 -9.18 -6.64
CA VAL A 123 -18.24 -8.36 -6.50
C VAL A 123 -17.40 -8.84 -5.32
N VAL A 124 -16.07 -8.85 -5.49
CA VAL A 124 -15.07 -9.07 -4.43
C VAL A 124 -14.16 -7.84 -4.38
N ALA A 125 -13.66 -7.51 -3.20
CA ALA A 125 -12.71 -6.41 -3.02
C ALA A 125 -11.72 -6.74 -1.91
N ASN A 126 -10.46 -6.32 -2.05
CA ASN A 126 -9.47 -6.43 -0.97
C ASN A 126 -9.89 -5.62 0.26
N ASN A 127 -10.54 -4.47 0.04
CA ASN A 127 -11.17 -3.67 1.07
C ASN A 127 -12.47 -3.04 0.53
N TYR A 128 -13.61 -3.49 1.07
CA TYR A 128 -14.93 -3.10 0.61
C TYR A 128 -15.19 -1.58 0.58
N TYR A 129 -14.57 -0.82 1.51
CA TYR A 129 -14.79 0.62 1.64
C TYR A 129 -13.78 1.50 0.89
N SER A 130 -12.67 0.92 0.43
CA SER A 130 -11.59 1.63 -0.25
C SER A 130 -10.71 0.58 -0.92
N ALA A 131 -11.07 0.17 -2.13
CA ALA A 131 -10.45 -0.96 -2.81
C ALA A 131 -9.39 -0.53 -3.82
N ASP A 132 -8.30 -1.29 -3.89
CA ASP A 132 -7.26 -1.22 -4.92
C ASP A 132 -7.24 -2.50 -5.78
N VAL A 133 -7.98 -3.53 -5.33
CA VAL A 133 -8.25 -4.77 -6.05
C VAL A 133 -9.75 -5.02 -6.01
N VAL A 134 -10.40 -5.06 -7.19
CA VAL A 134 -11.84 -5.28 -7.32
C VAL A 134 -12.12 -6.32 -8.39
N GLY A 135 -12.77 -7.41 -8.02
CA GLY A 135 -13.25 -8.42 -8.96
C GLY A 135 -14.77 -8.34 -9.11
N PHE A 136 -15.30 -8.47 -10.31
CA PHE A 136 -16.74 -8.44 -10.54
C PHE A 136 -17.18 -9.24 -11.77
N SER A 137 -18.41 -9.74 -11.69
CA SER A 137 -19.13 -10.37 -12.81
C SER A 137 -20.62 -10.03 -12.70
N PRO A 138 -21.29 -9.63 -13.79
CA PRO A 138 -20.75 -9.46 -15.14
C PRO A 138 -20.02 -8.12 -15.32
N GLY A 139 -19.12 -8.05 -16.30
CA GLY A 139 -18.38 -6.84 -16.68
C GLY A 139 -19.28 -5.71 -17.15
N SER A 140 -20.44 -6.07 -17.72
CA SER A 140 -21.49 -5.13 -18.15
C SER A 140 -22.06 -4.28 -17.00
N ALA A 141 -21.90 -4.70 -15.74
CA ALA A 141 -22.36 -3.94 -14.57
C ALA A 141 -21.79 -2.52 -14.49
N LEU A 142 -20.62 -2.26 -15.09
CA LEU A 142 -20.06 -0.91 -15.18
C LEU A 142 -20.95 0.06 -15.97
N GLY A 143 -21.83 -0.44 -16.85
CA GLY A 143 -22.80 0.38 -17.58
C GLY A 143 -23.96 0.87 -16.72
N GLU A 144 -24.15 0.29 -15.54
CA GLU A 144 -25.28 0.54 -14.63
C GLU A 144 -24.90 1.42 -13.43
N ILE A 145 -23.65 1.88 -13.37
CA ILE A 145 -23.13 2.66 -12.24
C ILE A 145 -22.65 4.05 -12.67
N SER A 146 -22.64 4.95 -11.72
CA SER A 146 -21.89 6.20 -11.78
C SER A 146 -20.39 5.87 -11.75
N LEU A 147 -19.76 5.88 -12.92
CA LEU A 147 -18.35 5.54 -13.06
C LEU A 147 -17.49 6.46 -12.18
N PRO A 148 -16.67 5.91 -11.26
CA PRO A 148 -15.91 6.73 -10.32
C PRO A 148 -14.60 7.28 -10.93
N GLU A 149 -14.17 8.45 -10.48
CA GLU A 149 -12.93 9.10 -10.94
C GLU A 149 -11.66 8.34 -10.51
N ILE A 150 -11.75 7.66 -9.36
CA ILE A 150 -10.71 6.81 -8.76
C ILE A 150 -11.31 5.44 -8.41
N ASP A 151 -10.46 4.45 -8.16
CA ASP A 151 -10.82 3.05 -7.90
C ASP A 151 -11.44 2.78 -6.54
N ASN A 152 -11.08 3.56 -5.51
CA ASN A 152 -11.40 3.23 -4.12
C ASN A 152 -12.89 2.98 -3.85
N VAL A 153 -13.80 3.63 -4.57
CA VAL A 153 -15.26 3.51 -4.38
C VAL A 153 -15.93 2.53 -5.35
N LEU A 154 -15.19 1.89 -6.26
CA LEU A 154 -15.74 1.02 -7.31
C LEU A 154 -16.57 -0.13 -6.73
N ALA A 155 -16.08 -0.80 -5.68
CA ALA A 155 -16.79 -1.91 -5.05
C ALA A 155 -18.16 -1.47 -4.50
N LEU A 156 -18.21 -0.31 -3.84
CA LEU A 156 -19.46 0.25 -3.32
C LEU A 156 -20.44 0.59 -4.44
N ALA A 157 -19.95 1.24 -5.51
CA ALA A 157 -20.79 1.58 -6.66
C ALA A 157 -21.39 0.33 -7.33
N LEU A 158 -20.58 -0.72 -7.53
CA LEU A 158 -21.03 -2.00 -8.09
C LEU A 158 -22.10 -2.69 -7.23
N VAL A 159 -22.02 -2.60 -5.90
CA VAL A 159 -23.06 -3.14 -5.01
C VAL A 159 -24.31 -2.28 -5.01
N HIS A 160 -24.16 -0.98 -4.76
CA HIS A 160 -25.28 -0.10 -4.45
C HIS A 160 -26.05 0.37 -5.69
N GLU A 161 -25.35 0.58 -6.80
CA GLU A 161 -25.96 1.02 -8.06
C GLU A 161 -26.08 -0.15 -9.04
N GLY A 162 -25.04 -0.98 -9.15
CA GLY A 162 -25.02 -2.14 -10.05
C GLY A 162 -25.81 -3.35 -9.55
N GLY A 163 -26.19 -3.38 -8.27
CA GLY A 163 -26.96 -4.48 -7.66
C GLY A 163 -26.19 -5.78 -7.45
N LEU A 164 -24.85 -5.74 -7.54
CA LEU A 164 -24.01 -6.93 -7.35
C LEU A 164 -23.93 -7.32 -5.88
N ARG A 165 -23.86 -8.62 -5.60
CA ARG A 165 -23.67 -9.14 -4.25
C ARG A 165 -22.19 -9.15 -3.88
N HIS A 166 -21.84 -8.49 -2.79
CA HIS A 166 -20.49 -8.57 -2.23
C HIS A 166 -20.21 -9.97 -1.66
N VAL A 167 -19.10 -10.56 -2.09
CA VAL A 167 -18.54 -11.80 -1.53
C VAL A 167 -17.30 -11.42 -0.72
N PRO A 168 -17.34 -11.55 0.62
CA PRO A 168 -16.20 -11.19 1.46
C PRO A 168 -15.02 -12.13 1.19
N LEU A 169 -13.82 -11.54 1.06
CA LEU A 169 -12.59 -12.30 0.92
C LEU A 169 -12.02 -12.71 2.27
N GLN A 170 -11.32 -13.84 2.29
CA GLN A 170 -10.47 -14.17 3.42
C GLN A 170 -9.31 -13.19 3.46
N ARG A 171 -9.08 -12.62 4.64
CA ARG A 171 -7.97 -11.69 4.84
C ARG A 171 -6.63 -12.43 4.71
N SER A 172 -5.71 -11.84 3.98
CA SER A 172 -4.34 -12.30 3.84
C SER A 172 -3.38 -11.11 3.81
N LEU A 173 -2.10 -11.37 4.04
CA LEU A 173 -1.06 -10.36 3.87
C LEU A 173 -1.02 -9.85 2.43
N GLY A 174 -1.11 -10.76 1.45
CA GLY A 174 -1.09 -10.45 0.03
C GLY A 174 -2.13 -9.42 -0.38
N LEU A 175 -3.34 -9.50 0.18
CA LEU A 175 -4.45 -8.56 -0.08
C LEU A 175 -4.45 -7.31 0.82
N SER A 176 -3.65 -7.29 1.89
CA SER A 176 -3.70 -6.23 2.91
C SER A 176 -2.53 -5.26 2.87
N PHE A 177 -1.47 -5.56 2.11
CA PHE A 177 -0.29 -4.72 2.02
C PHE A 177 -0.20 -4.06 0.65
N ASP A 178 -0.01 -2.74 0.64
CA ASP A 178 0.09 -1.90 -0.55
C ASP A 178 1.30 -0.97 -0.47
N VAL A 179 1.81 -0.54 -1.63
CA VAL A 179 3.03 0.30 -1.74
C VAL A 179 2.68 1.73 -2.13
N ASP A 180 2.34 2.53 -1.11
CA ASP A 180 1.93 3.92 -1.28
C ASP A 180 3.06 4.91 -1.04
N THR A 181 4.02 4.54 -0.21
CA THR A 181 5.07 5.42 0.28
C THR A 181 6.44 4.76 0.18
N PRO A 182 7.53 5.55 0.17
CA PRO A 182 8.87 5.01 0.24
C PRO A 182 9.13 4.09 1.45
N SER A 183 8.44 4.32 2.56
CA SER A 183 8.52 3.42 3.72
C SER A 183 7.96 2.03 3.43
N ASP A 184 6.92 1.93 2.60
CA ASP A 184 6.35 0.65 2.18
C ASP A 184 7.30 -0.07 1.21
N VAL A 185 8.02 0.67 0.37
CA VAL A 185 9.10 0.13 -0.48
C VAL A 185 10.21 -0.50 0.36
N LEU A 186 10.63 0.16 1.44
CA LEU A 186 11.65 -0.38 2.35
C LEU A 186 11.18 -1.66 3.06
N ILE A 187 9.90 -1.75 3.43
CA ILE A 187 9.31 -2.97 4.00
C ILE A 187 9.26 -4.09 2.95
N LEU A 188 8.80 -3.78 1.73
CA LEU A 188 8.73 -4.76 0.65
C LEU A 188 10.12 -5.31 0.31
N ALA A 189 11.15 -4.46 0.31
CA ALA A 189 12.53 -4.84 0.01
C ALA A 189 13.13 -5.84 1.01
N VAL A 190 12.64 -5.87 2.25
CA VAL A 190 13.09 -6.83 3.25
C VAL A 190 12.27 -8.11 3.29
N HIS A 191 11.18 -8.20 2.52
CA HIS A 191 10.28 -9.34 2.52
C HIS A 191 10.78 -10.49 1.61
N PRO A 192 10.75 -11.76 2.05
CA PRO A 192 11.28 -12.88 1.27
C PRO A 192 10.48 -13.20 0.00
N ASP A 193 9.17 -12.92 -0.03
CA ASP A 193 8.33 -13.18 -1.22
C ASP A 193 8.30 -12.03 -2.24
N VAL A 194 9.26 -11.09 -2.15
CA VAL A 194 9.40 -10.08 -3.18
C VAL A 194 9.68 -10.75 -4.53
N GLY A 195 8.91 -10.35 -5.56
CA GLY A 195 9.07 -10.94 -6.88
C GLY A 195 10.38 -10.52 -7.57
N PRO A 196 10.86 -11.28 -8.55
CA PRO A 196 12.17 -11.05 -9.17
C PRO A 196 12.27 -9.69 -9.88
N PHE A 197 11.21 -9.19 -10.50
CA PHE A 197 11.24 -7.89 -11.20
C PHE A 197 11.26 -6.74 -10.20
N THR A 198 10.45 -6.83 -9.15
CA THR A 198 10.48 -5.89 -8.02
C THR A 198 11.86 -5.90 -7.38
N LYS A 199 12.41 -7.07 -7.06
CA LYS A 199 13.75 -7.19 -6.46
C LYS A 199 14.83 -6.50 -7.31
N ALA A 200 14.84 -6.75 -8.62
CA ALA A 200 15.80 -6.12 -9.54
C ALA A 200 15.60 -4.60 -9.66
N ALA A 201 14.37 -4.09 -9.48
CA ALA A 201 14.13 -2.65 -9.40
C ALA A 201 14.66 -2.07 -8.09
N LEU A 202 14.39 -2.73 -6.96
CA LEU A 202 14.82 -2.31 -5.62
C LEU A 202 16.35 -2.33 -5.46
N GLU A 203 17.06 -3.26 -6.07
CA GLU A 203 18.54 -3.32 -6.05
C GLU A 203 19.20 -2.07 -6.69
N LYS A 204 18.47 -1.32 -7.52
CA LYS A 204 18.95 -0.06 -8.11
C LYS A 204 18.78 1.12 -7.15
N LEU A 205 17.85 1.00 -6.21
CA LEU A 205 17.58 1.99 -5.18
C LEU A 205 18.57 1.72 -4.05
N LYS A 206 19.51 2.63 -3.79
CA LYS A 206 20.51 2.47 -2.71
C LYS A 206 19.86 2.70 -1.34
N LEU A 207 18.96 1.80 -0.97
CA LEU A 207 18.10 1.89 0.20
C LEU A 207 18.87 1.61 1.50
N ASP A 208 18.57 2.37 2.56
CA ASP A 208 19.08 2.13 3.91
C ASP A 208 18.07 1.31 4.72
N TYR A 209 18.43 0.06 5.02
CA TYR A 209 17.59 -0.87 5.79
C TYR A 209 17.85 -0.84 7.29
N THR A 210 18.84 -0.08 7.77
CA THR A 210 19.36 -0.15 9.15
C THR A 210 18.25 -0.08 10.21
N ARG A 211 17.31 0.85 10.05
CA ARG A 211 16.19 1.03 10.99
C ARG A 211 15.16 -0.10 10.91
N TYR A 212 14.89 -0.60 9.71
CA TYR A 212 13.94 -1.69 9.49
C TYR A 212 14.47 -2.99 10.09
N ASP A 213 15.74 -3.29 9.89
CA ASP A 213 16.39 -4.46 10.49
C ASP A 213 16.47 -4.34 12.02
N ALA A 214 16.71 -3.14 12.56
CA ALA A 214 16.64 -2.91 14.00
C ALA A 214 15.23 -3.13 14.59
N ILE A 215 14.18 -2.69 13.89
CA ILE A 215 12.79 -2.96 14.30
C ILE A 215 12.46 -4.45 14.19
N LYS A 216 12.89 -5.14 13.13
CA LYS A 216 12.74 -6.61 12.99
C LYS A 216 13.43 -7.37 14.12
N ALA A 217 14.64 -6.96 14.50
CA ALA A 217 15.33 -7.53 15.65
C ALA A 217 14.54 -7.28 16.95
N LEU A 218 14.01 -6.07 17.13
CA LEU A 218 13.26 -5.68 18.32
C LEU A 218 11.95 -6.47 18.47
N ILE A 219 11.18 -6.69 17.41
CA ILE A 219 9.90 -7.43 17.49
C ILE A 219 10.08 -8.89 17.94
N ASN A 220 11.27 -9.45 17.75
CA ASN A 220 11.63 -10.80 18.18
C ASN A 220 12.28 -10.87 19.56
N ASN A 221 12.51 -9.74 20.22
CA ASN A 221 13.13 -9.67 21.54
C ASN A 221 12.05 -9.75 22.65
N PRO A 222 12.01 -10.81 23.48
CA PRO A 222 11.05 -10.93 24.59
C PRO A 222 11.14 -9.85 25.67
N HIS A 223 12.29 -9.16 25.74
CA HIS A 223 12.52 -8.05 26.66
C HIS A 223 12.42 -6.68 25.96
N GLY A 224 12.12 -6.67 24.66
CA GLY A 224 11.92 -5.46 23.89
C GLY A 224 10.59 -4.77 24.21
N GLU A 225 10.55 -3.47 23.98
CA GLU A 225 9.33 -2.67 24.01
C GLU A 225 9.25 -1.86 22.71
N LEU A 226 8.15 -1.97 21.97
CA LEU A 226 7.91 -1.24 20.72
C LEU A 226 6.71 -0.32 20.89
N VAL A 227 6.84 0.95 20.48
CA VAL A 227 5.70 1.86 20.34
C VAL A 227 5.14 1.78 18.93
N LEU A 228 3.82 1.59 18.84
CA LEU A 228 3.07 1.69 17.60
C LEU A 228 2.03 2.80 17.73
N PHE A 229 2.12 3.81 16.87
CA PHE A 229 1.21 4.96 16.89
C PHE A 229 0.60 5.17 15.50
N GLY A 230 -0.72 5.37 15.46
CA GLY A 230 -1.38 5.76 14.22
C GLY A 230 -2.80 5.25 14.07
N ARG A 231 -3.24 5.19 12.82
CA ARG A 231 -4.58 4.69 12.45
C ARG A 231 -4.59 3.17 12.42
N ILE A 232 -4.58 2.55 13.60
CA ILE A 232 -4.38 1.11 13.74
C ILE A 232 -5.70 0.37 13.97
N GLY A 233 -5.92 -0.70 13.21
CA GLY A 233 -7.11 -1.53 13.35
C GLY A 233 -7.06 -2.53 14.51
N ALA A 234 -8.21 -2.85 15.11
CA ALA A 234 -8.31 -3.88 16.15
C ALA A 234 -7.75 -5.23 15.67
N GLN A 235 -7.98 -5.56 14.40
CA GLN A 235 -7.50 -6.80 13.80
C GLN A 235 -5.99 -6.83 13.56
N LEU A 236 -5.32 -5.67 13.51
CA LEU A 236 -3.85 -5.65 13.53
C LEU A 236 -3.35 -5.88 14.94
N PHE A 237 -4.00 -5.30 15.96
CA PHE A 237 -3.59 -5.50 17.34
C PHE A 237 -3.62 -6.98 17.74
N GLU A 238 -4.68 -7.71 17.39
CA GLU A 238 -4.76 -9.16 17.61
C GLU A 238 -3.60 -9.91 16.94
N TYR A 239 -3.24 -9.54 15.70
CA TYR A 239 -2.11 -10.12 14.99
C TYR A 239 -0.76 -9.80 15.67
N LEU A 240 -0.56 -8.54 16.08
CA LEU A 240 0.65 -8.11 16.78
C LEU A 240 0.85 -8.87 18.09
N ASP A 241 -0.21 -8.98 18.89
CA ASP A 241 -0.19 -9.68 20.17
C ASP A 241 0.14 -11.18 20.00
N ALA A 242 -0.37 -11.80 18.92
CA ALA A 242 -0.13 -13.21 18.64
C ALA A 242 1.24 -13.51 18.01
N GLN A 243 1.83 -12.58 17.23
CA GLN A 243 2.99 -12.85 16.38
C GLN A 243 4.28 -12.14 16.80
N THR A 244 4.21 -11.18 17.74
CA THR A 244 5.41 -10.51 18.26
C THR A 244 5.86 -11.13 19.58
N ARG A 245 7.16 -11.01 19.90
CA ARG A 245 7.72 -11.44 21.19
C ARG A 245 7.93 -10.26 22.13
N CYS A 246 8.06 -9.05 21.60
CA CYS A 246 8.24 -7.84 22.40
C CYS A 246 6.92 -7.34 22.98
N ARG A 247 7.00 -6.45 23.98
CA ARG A 247 5.82 -5.75 24.49
C ARG A 247 5.45 -4.62 23.54
N ILE A 248 4.17 -4.52 23.19
CA ILE A 248 3.67 -3.46 22.32
C ILE A 248 2.96 -2.39 23.15
N ARG A 249 3.36 -1.13 22.98
CA ARG A 249 2.63 0.06 23.43
C ARG A 249 1.88 0.64 22.25
N LEU A 250 0.58 0.40 22.19
CA LEU A 250 -0.24 0.76 21.04
C LEU A 250 -1.09 2.00 21.32
N PHE A 251 -0.99 2.98 20.43
CA PHE A 251 -1.77 4.22 20.46
C PHE A 251 -2.53 4.35 19.14
N SER A 252 -3.80 3.92 19.15
CA SER A 252 -4.68 3.98 17.98
C SER A 252 -5.49 5.27 17.98
N GLU A 253 -5.21 6.17 17.05
CA GLU A 253 -5.92 7.45 16.91
C GLU A 253 -6.43 7.65 15.47
N GLU A 254 -7.48 8.46 15.32
CA GLU A 254 -7.94 9.00 14.02
C GLU A 254 -8.27 7.94 12.96
N ARG A 255 -8.73 6.74 13.37
CA ARG A 255 -9.27 5.75 12.44
C ARG A 255 -10.40 6.35 11.60
N GLY A 256 -10.35 6.10 10.30
CA GLY A 256 -11.35 6.65 9.37
C GLY A 256 -11.16 8.13 9.05
N MET A 257 -10.06 8.76 9.46
CA MET A 257 -9.74 10.18 9.21
C MET A 257 -10.12 10.66 7.80
N LYS A 258 -9.59 9.98 6.76
CA LYS A 258 -9.88 10.30 5.35
C LYS A 258 -11.32 9.96 4.95
N ALA A 259 -11.79 8.76 5.30
CA ALA A 259 -13.11 8.27 4.91
C ALA A 259 -14.24 9.15 5.47
N LEU A 260 -14.06 9.69 6.67
CA LEU A 260 -14.97 10.62 7.33
C LEU A 260 -14.70 12.09 6.95
N GLY A 261 -13.68 12.36 6.13
CA GLY A 261 -13.26 13.70 5.70
C GLY A 261 -12.83 14.63 6.83
N ARG A 262 -12.34 14.09 7.95
CA ARG A 262 -11.90 14.87 9.13
C ARG A 262 -10.65 15.70 8.81
N ASP A 263 -9.75 15.14 8.01
CA ASP A 263 -8.59 15.83 7.43
C ASP A 263 -9.01 17.09 6.66
N ARG A 264 -9.93 16.93 5.70
CA ARG A 264 -10.44 18.05 4.88
C ARG A 264 -11.18 19.12 5.66
N ARG A 265 -11.74 18.77 6.82
CA ARG A 265 -12.42 19.71 7.73
C ARG A 265 -11.50 20.29 8.82
N GLY A 266 -10.24 19.86 8.92
CA GLY A 266 -9.32 20.29 9.96
C GLY A 266 -9.73 19.86 11.37
N GLU A 267 -10.40 18.71 11.51
CA GLU A 267 -10.96 18.22 12.79
C GLU A 267 -10.04 17.23 13.52
N VAL A 268 -8.87 16.96 12.97
CA VAL A 268 -7.94 15.95 13.47
C VAL A 268 -7.25 16.45 14.73
N VAL A 269 -7.40 15.71 15.83
CA VAL A 269 -6.78 16.07 17.12
C VAL A 269 -6.17 14.83 17.75
N SER A 270 -4.87 14.87 18.01
CA SER A 270 -4.10 13.73 18.52
C SER A 270 -3.63 13.97 19.96
N LEU A 271 -3.85 13.01 20.87
CA LEU A 271 -3.32 13.11 22.24
C LEU A 271 -1.78 13.05 22.22
N VAL A 272 -1.22 12.15 21.41
CA VAL A 272 0.23 12.09 21.18
C VAL A 272 0.72 13.36 20.49
N GLY A 273 -0.05 13.94 19.57
CA GLY A 273 0.22 15.24 18.98
C GLY A 273 0.34 16.36 20.02
N ARG A 274 -0.59 16.45 20.98
CA ARG A 274 -0.50 17.41 22.10
C ARG A 274 0.73 17.18 22.98
N LEU A 275 1.15 15.93 23.15
CA LEU A 275 2.39 15.61 23.86
C LEU A 275 3.61 16.12 23.09
N VAL A 276 3.63 16.00 21.75
CA VAL A 276 4.68 16.56 20.90
C VAL A 276 4.73 18.08 21.03
N GLU A 277 3.59 18.78 21.03
CA GLU A 277 3.56 20.24 21.24
C GLU A 277 4.14 20.63 22.60
N THR A 278 3.86 19.84 23.64
CA THR A 278 4.30 20.12 25.02
C THR A 278 5.79 19.90 25.22
N LEU A 279 6.35 18.83 24.63
CA LEU A 279 7.76 18.45 24.79
C LEU A 279 8.69 19.06 23.72
N GLY A 280 8.12 19.54 22.62
CA GLY A 280 8.86 19.79 21.38
C GLY A 280 9.32 18.49 20.70
N PHE A 281 9.74 18.56 19.43
CA PHE A 281 10.10 17.37 18.66
C PHE A 281 11.25 16.58 19.28
N SER A 282 12.35 17.25 19.64
CA SER A 282 13.51 16.60 20.27
C SER A 282 13.17 15.99 21.63
N GLY A 283 12.38 16.70 22.45
CA GLY A 283 11.94 16.21 23.75
C GLY A 283 11.03 14.99 23.63
N PHE A 284 10.13 14.99 22.64
CA PHE A 284 9.24 13.85 22.37
C PHE A 284 10.02 12.58 22.00
N PHE A 285 10.96 12.64 21.05
CA PHE A 285 11.75 11.46 20.66
C PHE A 285 12.75 11.03 21.74
N HIS A 286 13.22 11.97 22.57
CA HIS A 286 13.97 11.63 23.77
C HIS A 286 13.12 10.83 24.75
N PHE A 287 11.91 11.32 25.07
CA PHE A 287 10.97 10.62 25.94
C PHE A 287 10.59 9.24 25.41
N LEU A 288 10.33 9.09 24.09
CA LEU A 288 10.09 7.78 23.50
C LEU A 288 11.25 6.80 23.77
N SER A 289 12.49 7.29 23.68
CA SER A 289 13.69 6.48 23.96
C SER A 289 13.80 6.01 25.42
N GLU A 290 13.07 6.63 26.36
CA GLU A 290 13.03 6.21 27.77
C GLU A 290 12.05 5.06 28.02
N ILE A 291 11.01 4.94 27.18
CA ILE A 291 9.89 4.00 27.40
C ILE A 291 9.83 2.85 26.40
N CYS A 292 10.64 2.88 25.35
CA CYS A 292 10.68 1.83 24.34
C CYS A 292 12.06 1.71 23.68
N GLY A 293 12.30 0.57 23.05
CA GLY A 293 13.49 0.29 22.25
C GLY A 293 13.33 0.62 20.76
N GLY A 294 12.17 1.10 20.32
CA GLY A 294 11.87 1.43 18.94
C GLY A 294 10.44 1.94 18.76
N ALA A 295 10.20 2.68 17.68
CA ALA A 295 8.88 3.24 17.37
C ALA A 295 8.53 3.15 15.88
N VAL A 296 7.26 2.89 15.58
CA VAL A 296 6.71 2.97 14.21
C VAL A 296 5.49 3.87 14.24
N LEU A 297 5.54 4.95 13.45
CA LEU A 297 4.65 6.09 13.58
C LEU A 297 3.95 6.40 12.24
N ASP A 298 2.62 6.36 12.23
CA ASP A 298 1.81 6.94 11.16
C ASP A 298 1.81 8.47 11.29
N THR A 299 2.77 9.12 10.62
CA THR A 299 3.00 10.56 10.77
C THR A 299 1.89 11.41 10.19
N ARG A 300 0.98 10.83 9.42
CA ARG A 300 -0.14 11.57 8.80
C ARG A 300 -1.07 12.11 9.88
N VAL A 301 -1.22 11.38 10.99
CA VAL A 301 -1.99 11.86 12.14
C VAL A 301 -1.35 13.12 12.73
N PHE A 302 -0.02 13.17 12.83
CA PHE A 302 0.69 14.37 13.31
C PHE A 302 0.55 15.55 12.35
N PHE A 303 0.71 15.31 11.05
CA PHE A 303 0.65 16.38 10.05
C PHE A 303 -0.72 17.06 10.03
N GLU A 304 -1.79 16.27 10.08
CA GLU A 304 -3.16 16.78 10.16
C GLU A 304 -3.44 17.46 11.50
N HIS A 305 -2.90 16.93 12.60
CA HIS A 305 -3.01 17.55 13.93
C HIS A 305 -2.34 18.93 13.99
N PHE A 306 -1.18 19.09 13.36
CA PHE A 306 -0.49 20.38 13.28
C PHE A 306 -1.04 21.30 12.18
N HIS A 307 -2.05 20.84 11.42
CA HIS A 307 -2.61 21.55 10.28
C HIS A 307 -1.55 21.96 9.24
N TRP A 308 -0.58 21.07 8.98
CA TRP A 308 0.46 21.32 7.99
C TRP A 308 -0.02 21.00 6.58
N GLU A 309 0.10 21.98 5.68
CA GLU A 309 -0.08 21.77 4.24
C GLU A 309 1.23 21.23 3.65
N LEU A 310 1.32 19.91 3.50
CA LEU A 310 2.52 19.24 3.00
C LEU A 310 2.32 18.68 1.60
N THR A 311 3.34 18.87 0.76
CA THR A 311 3.39 18.22 -0.56
C THR A 311 3.57 16.70 -0.41
N GLN A 312 3.33 15.94 -1.48
CA GLN A 312 3.69 14.52 -1.50
C GLN A 312 5.20 14.32 -1.35
N ALA A 313 6.00 15.11 -2.08
CA ALA A 313 7.46 15.08 -2.01
C ALA A 313 7.99 15.30 -0.60
N ASP A 314 7.46 16.29 0.14
CA ASP A 314 7.83 16.54 1.54
C ASP A 314 7.51 15.34 2.44
N ARG A 315 6.32 14.75 2.29
CA ARG A 315 5.91 13.57 3.08
C ARG A 315 6.80 12.37 2.79
N PHE A 316 7.08 12.11 1.51
CA PHE A 316 7.97 11.03 1.08
C PHE A 316 9.40 11.23 1.57
N ALA A 317 9.90 12.46 1.54
CA ALA A 317 11.22 12.78 2.08
C ALA A 317 11.29 12.58 3.60
N SER A 318 10.24 12.94 4.33
CA SER A 318 10.13 12.69 5.77
C SER A 318 10.13 11.20 6.11
N ASP A 319 9.41 10.38 5.33
CA ASP A 319 9.31 8.93 5.53
C ASP A 319 10.67 8.23 5.59
N VAL A 320 11.60 8.65 4.73
CA VAL A 320 12.94 8.04 4.59
C VAL A 320 14.05 8.86 5.23
N GLY A 321 13.74 10.02 5.81
CA GLY A 321 14.73 10.88 6.47
C GLY A 321 15.62 11.67 5.52
N ALA A 322 15.18 11.92 4.28
CA ALA A 322 15.88 12.73 3.29
C ALA A 322 15.74 14.23 3.59
N LEU A 323 16.38 14.70 4.67
CA LEU A 323 16.21 16.04 5.24
C LEU A 323 16.45 17.17 4.23
N GLU A 324 17.37 16.96 3.30
CA GLU A 324 17.74 17.89 2.24
C GLU A 324 16.65 18.08 1.17
N LEU A 325 15.71 17.14 1.07
CA LEU A 325 14.58 17.20 0.14
C LEU A 325 13.32 17.81 0.78
N ILE A 326 13.32 18.02 2.10
CA ILE A 326 12.17 18.59 2.82
C ILE A 326 12.21 20.11 2.76
N THR A 327 11.14 20.71 2.24
CA THR A 327 10.98 22.16 2.09
C THR A 327 10.29 22.80 3.29
N HIS A 328 9.35 22.08 3.93
CA HIS A 328 8.60 22.61 5.07
C HIS A 328 9.47 22.62 6.36
N PRO A 329 9.73 23.78 7.01
CA PRO A 329 10.66 23.87 8.14
C PRO A 329 10.28 22.99 9.35
N GLY A 330 9.01 22.99 9.75
CA GLY A 330 8.52 22.18 10.88
C GLY A 330 8.70 20.68 10.64
N LEU A 331 8.34 20.18 9.46
CA LEU A 331 8.58 18.81 9.03
C LEU A 331 10.07 18.45 9.01
N GLN A 332 10.92 19.35 8.54
CA GLN A 332 12.37 19.11 8.52
C GLN A 332 12.92 18.95 9.95
N GLU A 333 12.48 19.78 10.89
CA GLU A 333 12.86 19.68 12.30
C GLU A 333 12.33 18.40 12.95
N PHE A 334 11.04 18.08 12.73
CA PHE A 334 10.41 16.84 13.21
C PHE A 334 11.16 15.60 12.70
N THR A 335 11.43 15.55 11.40
CA THR A 335 12.13 14.42 10.77
C THR A 335 13.55 14.31 11.29
N ARG A 336 14.26 15.44 11.45
CA ARG A 336 15.61 15.44 12.02
C ARG A 336 15.62 14.89 13.44
N ALA A 337 14.66 15.29 14.27
CA ALA A 337 14.53 14.78 15.63
C ALA A 337 14.24 13.27 15.66
N ALA A 338 13.35 12.78 14.80
CA ALA A 338 13.04 11.37 14.67
C ALA A 338 14.27 10.53 14.26
N PHE A 339 14.98 10.96 13.21
CA PHE A 339 16.12 10.22 12.66
C PHE A 339 17.39 10.34 13.52
N SER A 340 17.44 11.31 14.44
CA SER A 340 18.53 11.47 15.43
C SER A 340 18.22 10.82 16.79
N ALA A 341 17.07 10.16 16.94
CA ALA A 341 16.68 9.50 18.17
C ALA A 341 17.66 8.36 18.54
N LYS A 342 17.71 8.02 19.84
CA LYS A 342 18.57 6.92 20.34
C LYS A 342 18.02 5.53 20.02
N ILE A 343 16.80 5.46 19.52
CA ILE A 343 16.09 4.24 19.15
C ILE A 343 15.72 4.29 17.65
N PRO A 344 15.58 3.14 16.97
CA PRO A 344 15.04 3.12 15.62
C PRO A 344 13.60 3.67 15.59
N VAL A 345 13.38 4.64 14.72
CA VAL A 345 12.06 5.23 14.46
C VAL A 345 11.74 5.07 12.97
N LEU A 346 10.60 4.45 12.67
CA LEU A 346 10.05 4.39 11.31
C LEU A 346 8.91 5.39 11.19
N LEU A 347 8.98 6.24 10.16
CA LEU A 347 7.95 7.21 9.80
C LEU A 347 7.23 6.75 8.54
N GLY A 348 5.92 6.97 8.44
CA GLY A 348 5.17 6.56 7.27
C GLY A 348 3.68 6.79 7.38
N GLY A 349 2.95 6.21 6.43
CA GLY A 349 1.50 6.35 6.32
C GLY A 349 0.71 5.29 7.07
N HIS A 350 -0.56 5.17 6.66
CA HIS A 350 -1.43 4.10 7.16
C HIS A 350 -0.88 2.71 6.79
N SER A 351 -0.38 2.54 5.56
CA SER A 351 0.17 1.24 5.11
C SER A 351 1.28 0.75 6.04
N LEU A 352 2.25 1.61 6.38
CA LEU A 352 3.29 1.32 7.39
C LEU A 352 2.72 0.69 8.66
N VAL A 353 1.71 1.31 9.29
CA VAL A 353 1.12 0.83 10.55
C VAL A 353 -0.02 -0.16 10.36
N SER A 354 -0.21 -0.72 9.17
CA SER A 354 -1.23 -1.73 8.87
C SER A 354 -0.61 -2.92 8.13
N GLY A 355 -0.77 -3.00 6.81
CA GLY A 355 -0.18 -4.05 5.98
C GLY A 355 1.34 -4.11 6.08
N GLY A 356 2.00 -2.96 6.22
CA GLY A 356 3.45 -2.85 6.36
C GLY A 356 3.99 -3.52 7.63
N MET A 357 3.39 -3.26 8.79
CA MET A 357 3.77 -3.95 10.03
C MET A 357 3.51 -5.45 9.95
N TRP A 358 2.40 -5.87 9.32
CA TRP A 358 2.16 -7.29 9.08
C TRP A 358 3.28 -7.88 8.21
N ALA A 359 3.58 -7.26 7.07
CA ALA A 359 4.65 -7.70 6.17
C ALA A 359 6.00 -7.78 6.89
N LEU A 360 6.33 -6.81 7.72
CA LEU A 360 7.61 -6.78 8.44
C LEU A 360 7.74 -7.92 9.45
N ILE A 361 6.66 -8.22 10.19
CA ILE A 361 6.62 -9.33 11.16
C ILE A 361 6.69 -10.67 10.43
N ASP A 362 5.89 -10.81 9.37
CA ASP A 362 5.86 -12.02 8.57
C ASP A 362 7.24 -12.30 7.95
N ALA A 363 7.86 -11.29 7.32
CA ALA A 363 9.23 -11.37 6.82
C ALA A 363 10.19 -11.81 7.92
N SER A 364 10.11 -11.19 9.09
CA SER A 364 11.00 -11.49 10.20
C SER A 364 10.83 -12.90 10.75
N SER A 365 9.62 -13.45 10.76
CA SER A 365 9.35 -14.82 11.21
C SER A 365 9.91 -15.88 10.26
N ARG A 366 10.10 -15.52 8.98
CA ARG A 366 10.54 -16.41 7.90
C ARG A 366 12.02 -16.25 7.53
N GLU A 367 12.71 -15.26 8.09
CA GLU A 367 14.15 -15.12 7.92
C GLU A 367 14.91 -16.27 8.61
N GLN A 368 15.46 -17.17 7.79
CA GLN A 368 16.27 -18.30 8.26
C GLN A 368 17.69 -17.88 8.67
N THR A 369 18.15 -16.68 8.30
CA THR A 369 19.47 -16.13 8.67
C THR A 369 19.42 -14.59 8.64
N PRO A 370 19.95 -13.87 9.65
CA PRO A 370 20.05 -12.42 9.61
C PRO A 370 20.87 -11.96 8.38
N ARG A 371 20.44 -10.89 7.70
CA ARG A 371 21.22 -10.27 6.63
C ARG A 371 22.55 -9.77 7.21
N ALA A 372 23.64 -10.05 6.52
CA ALA A 372 25.01 -9.73 6.93
C ALA A 372 25.37 -8.26 6.72
#